data_AF-A0A954IBG4-F1
#
_entry.id   AF-A0A954IBG4-F1
#
_cell.length_a   1.000
_cell.length_b   1.000
_cell.length_c   1.000
_cell.angle_alpha   90.00
_cell.angle_beta   90.00
_cell.angle_gamma   90.00
#
_symmetry.space_group_name_H-M   'P 1'
#
loop_
_entity.id
_entity.type
_entity.pdbx_description
1 polymer ?
#
loop_
_entity_poly.entity_id
_entity_poly.type
_entity_poly.pdbx_seq_one_letter_code
_entity_poly.pdbx_strand_id
1 'polypeptide(L)' 'MTSPTRFVTTAVLVTWSMLQTPAATAQQRPLPAPGSLIPDVSIFDEQGQSFSTSQLRGEYSVVVFGCLT' A
#
# COMPACT_ATOMS: atom_id res chain seq x y z
N MET A 1 7.49 41.81 -35.08
CA MET A 1 7.85 41.30 -33.73
C MET A 1 6.60 40.69 -33.09
N THR A 2 6.55 39.36 -33.17
CA THR A 2 5.86 38.35 -32.34
C THR A 2 4.71 38.77 -31.40
N SER A 3 3.50 38.33 -31.78
CA SER A 3 2.29 38.30 -30.96
C SER A 3 2.48 37.40 -29.72
N PRO A 4 2.24 37.90 -28.50
CA PRO A 4 2.49 37.18 -27.24
C PRO A 4 1.45 36.10 -26.91
N THR A 5 0.36 36.00 -27.67
CA THR A 5 -0.83 35.22 -27.28
C THR A 5 -0.68 33.71 -27.47
N ARG A 6 0.36 33.23 -28.17
CA ARG A 6 0.58 31.80 -28.40
C ARG A 6 1.36 31.08 -27.30
N PHE A 7 2.09 31.81 -26.45
CA PHE A 7 2.93 31.23 -25.40
C PHE A 7 2.16 30.88 -24.13
N VAL A 8 1.10 31.63 -23.80
CA VAL A 8 0.33 31.41 -22.57
C VAL A 8 -0.48 30.11 -22.65
N THR A 9 -1.00 29.77 -23.83
CA THR A 9 -1.85 28.58 -24.02
C THR A 9 -1.07 27.27 -23.87
N THR A 10 0.22 27.24 -24.23
CA THR A 10 1.05 26.03 -24.10
C THR A 10 1.48 25.77 -22.65
N ALA A 11 1.72 26.82 -21.86
CA ALA A 11 2.15 26.68 -20.48
C ALA A 11 1.08 26.08 -19.56
N VAL A 12 -0.20 26.38 -19.79
CA VAL A 12 -1.33 25.89 -18.97
C VAL A 12 -1.60 24.40 -19.17
N LEU A 13 -1.31 23.86 -20.35
CA LEU A 13 -1.54 22.44 -20.64
C LEU A 13 -0.49 21.53 -19.97
N VAL A 14 0.74 22.01 -19.81
CA VAL A 14 1.81 21.22 -19.19
C VAL A 14 1.60 21.07 -17.68
N THR A 15 1.04 22.08 -17.00
CA THR A 15 0.80 22.02 -15.56
C THR A 15 -0.39 21.16 -15.15
N TRP A 16 -1.35 20.88 -16.04
CA TRP A 16 -2.45 19.95 -15.77
C TRP A 16 -2.06 18.48 -15.83
N SER A 17 -0.96 18.13 -16.52
CA SER A 17 -0.60 16.73 -16.77
C SER A 17 0.17 16.06 -15.63
N MET A 18 0.63 16.81 -14.61
CA MET A 18 1.52 16.27 -13.57
C MET A 18 0.84 15.85 -12.27
N LEU A 19 -0.50 15.89 -12.18
CA LEU A 19 -1.22 15.51 -10.97
C LEU A 19 -2.08 14.25 -11.17
N GLN A 20 -1.46 13.15 -11.57
CA GLN A 20 -2.09 11.83 -11.56
C GLN A 20 -1.22 10.86 -10.77
N THR A 21 -1.29 10.96 -9.43
CA THR A 21 -0.78 9.89 -8.56
C THR A 21 -1.78 8.73 -8.65
N PRO A 22 -1.40 7.55 -9.17
CA PRO A 22 -2.30 6.42 -9.18
C PRO A 22 -2.61 6.02 -7.73
N ALA A 23 -3.89 6.03 -7.37
CA ALA A 23 -4.34 5.45 -6.11
C ALA A 23 -3.95 3.97 -6.11
N ALA A 24 -3.11 3.56 -5.16
CA ALA A 24 -2.78 2.16 -4.98
C ALA A 24 -4.09 1.39 -4.73
N THR A 25 -4.52 0.59 -5.69
CA THR A 25 -5.67 -0.28 -5.54
C THR A 25 -5.28 -1.35 -4.53
N ALA A 26 -5.86 -1.29 -3.33
CA ALA A 26 -5.74 -2.36 -2.36
C ALA A 26 -6.36 -3.63 -2.97
N GLN A 27 -5.51 -4.58 -3.37
CA GLN A 27 -5.95 -5.87 -3.89
C GLN A 27 -6.65 -6.61 -2.75
N GLN A 28 -7.99 -6.65 -2.79
CA GLN A 28 -8.79 -7.38 -1.82
C GLN A 28 -8.51 -8.88 -1.96
N ARG A 29 -7.67 -9.40 -1.07
CA ARG A 29 -7.40 -10.82 -0.99
C ARG A 29 -8.49 -11.48 -0.13
N PRO A 30 -9.08 -12.60 -0.55
CA PRO A 30 -10.04 -13.33 0.26
C PRO A 30 -9.43 -13.70 1.62
N LEU A 31 -10.23 -13.59 2.68
CA LEU A 31 -9.81 -14.05 4.00
C LEU A 31 -9.62 -15.58 3.98
N PRO A 32 -8.64 -16.12 4.73
CA PRO A 32 -8.48 -17.56 4.88
C PRO A 32 -9.75 -18.17 5.50
N ALA A 33 -10.24 -19.28 4.93
CA ALA A 33 -11.35 -20.03 5.52
C ALA A 33 -10.90 -20.76 6.81
N PRO A 34 -11.82 -21.07 7.74
CA PRO A 34 -11.50 -21.93 8.88
C PRO A 34 -10.85 -23.24 8.43
N GLY A 35 -9.76 -23.65 9.08
CA GLY A 35 -8.99 -24.85 8.72
C GLY A 35 -8.02 -24.67 7.56
N SER A 36 -8.03 -23.53 6.86
CA SER A 36 -6.98 -23.20 5.88
C SER A 36 -5.69 -22.78 6.59
N LEU A 37 -4.56 -23.00 5.92
CA LEU A 37 -3.25 -22.61 6.44
C LEU A 37 -3.15 -21.08 6.50
N ILE A 38 -2.71 -20.56 7.64
CA ILE A 38 -2.35 -19.16 7.78
C ILE A 38 -1.14 -18.90 6.86
N PRO A 39 -1.15 -17.84 6.03
CA PRO A 39 -0.01 -17.51 5.20
C PRO A 39 1.20 -17.12 6.04
N ASP A 40 2.38 -17.50 5.57
CA ASP A 40 3.63 -16.98 6.13
C ASP A 40 3.75 -15.50 5.78
N VAL A 41 3.72 -14.66 6.80
CA VAL A 41 3.93 -13.22 6.69
C VAL A 41 5.10 -12.83 7.59
N SER A 42 5.91 -11.90 7.10
CA SER A 42 6.92 -11.23 7.92
C SER A 42 6.32 -9.95 8.44
N ILE A 43 6.35 -9.78 9.76
CA ILE A 43 5.98 -8.55 10.45
C ILE A 43 7.19 -8.03 11.22
N PHE A 44 7.07 -6.83 11.76
CA PHE A 44 8.05 -6.26 12.66
C PHE A 44 7.46 -6.17 14.05
N ASP A 45 8.25 -6.47 15.07
CA ASP A 45 7.85 -6.24 16.45
C ASP A 45 8.02 -4.76 16.84
N GLU A 46 7.70 -4.46 18.10
CA GLU A 46 7.78 -3.12 18.68
C GLU A 46 9.22 -2.59 18.79
N GLN A 47 10.23 -3.47 18.73
CA GLN A 47 11.66 -3.11 18.68
C GLN A 47 12.18 -3.01 17.22
N GLY A 48 11.31 -3.23 16.23
CA GLY A 48 11.66 -3.21 14.81
C GLY A 48 12.40 -4.46 14.33
N GLN A 49 12.42 -5.54 15.10
CA GLN A 49 13.00 -6.81 14.65
C GLN A 49 12.00 -7.56 13.76
N SER A 50 12.54 -8.27 12.77
CA SER A 50 11.72 -9.10 11.88
C SER A 50 11.22 -10.34 12.62
N PHE A 51 9.90 -10.55 12.55
CA PHE A 51 9.22 -11.71 13.10
C PHE A 51 8.42 -12.41 12.00
N SER A 52 8.59 -13.72 11.86
CA SER A 52 7.84 -14.52 10.87
C SER A 52 6.73 -15.31 11.56
N THR A 53 5.51 -15.28 11.01
CA THR A 53 4.41 -16.10 11.52
C THR A 53 4.63 -17.60 11.37
N SER A 54 5.61 -18.02 10.56
CA SER A 54 6.03 -19.43 10.48
C SER A 54 6.55 -19.96 11.83
N GLN A 55 7.07 -19.08 12.69
CA GLN A 55 7.54 -19.44 14.04
C GLN A 55 6.39 -19.76 15.01
N LEU A 56 5.15 -19.37 14.68
CA LEU A 56 3.95 -19.65 15.47
C LEU A 56 3.36 -21.04 15.20
N ARG A 57 3.92 -21.79 14.24
CA ARG A 57 3.42 -23.12 13.86
C ARG A 57 3.65 -24.12 14.98
N GLY A 58 2.66 -25.00 15.20
CA GLY A 58 2.68 -25.99 16.29
C GLY A 58 2.09 -25.46 17.60
N GLU A 59 1.94 -24.15 17.73
CA GLU A 59 1.33 -23.49 18.88
C GLU A 59 -0.06 -22.95 18.56
N TYR A 60 -0.93 -22.88 19.58
CA TYR A 60 -2.22 -22.20 19.44
C TYR A 60 -2.01 -20.69 19.57
N SER A 61 -2.13 -19.98 18.45
CA SER A 61 -1.81 -18.55 18.35
C SER A 61 -3.04 -17.71 17.97
N VAL A 62 -3.20 -16.54 18.59
CA VAL A 62 -4.24 -15.57 18.27
C VAL A 62 -3.59 -14.33 17.66
N VAL A 63 -4.02 -13.96 16.45
CA VAL A 63 -3.54 -12.76 15.74
C VAL A 63 -4.68 -11.74 15.68
N VAL A 64 -4.42 -10.54 16.20
CA VAL A 64 -5.39 -9.44 16.23
C VAL A 64 -4.82 -8.28 15.43
N PHE A 65 -5.62 -7.77 14.48
CA PHE A 65 -5.29 -6.57 13.72
C PHE A 65 -6.02 -5.37 14.34
N GLY A 66 -5.28 -4.33 14.67
CA GLY A 66 -5.80 -3.04 15.12
C GLY A 66 -5.24 -1.90 14.29
N CYS A 67 -5.89 -0.74 14.33
CA CYS A 67 -5.29 0.48 13.84
C CYS A 67 -4.36 1.06 14.92
N LEU A 68 -3.12 1.37 14.54
CA LEU A 68 -2.28 2.30 15.30
C LEU A 68 -2.81 3.69 14.98
N THR A 69 -3.51 4.30 15.95
CA THR A 69 -3.98 5.68 15.87
C THR A 69 -2.85 6.68 16.01
#